data_AF-B0DXQ6-F1
#
_entry.id   AF-B0DXQ6-F1
#
_cell.length_a   1.000
_cell.length_b   1.000
_cell.length_c   1.000
_cell.angle_alpha   90.00
_cell.angle_beta   90.00
_cell.angle_gamma   90.00
#
_symmetry.space_group_name_H-M   'P 1'
#
loop_
_entity.id
_entity.type
_entity.pdbx_description
1 polymer ?
#
loop_
_entity_poly.entity_id
_entity_poly.type
_entity_poly.pdbx_seq_one_letter_code
_entity_poly.pdbx_strand_id
1 'polypeptide(L)'
;MVMSGMGRGFRGDLLSIHEIGEENVSVVQGRFNLGMIQRSFQRVRPAFSNRPDKRISYCKIQRTVETACHCREKKLRRGLSNDRLSRMAPTNTRGFSSLPAELYHEIASHYGSSHVSSKQQTVYDGKPFERRATLLALSQTCVKLRGIFLPLAWQQKHIQAHQQRHSAQEFSSGLTRLLKVVTLYNPALSSYVKAVNVVVPNDPSTTTFEELAYFLRLLPNLLTIQLLNLQDKFATAFSKAFDHKKCILLRVRTLLIADTAIHLVACCSKVRRVTAVGSCKARFVRILASRCQESFLKEQASLNIFLKSPAYPIIFAMEIL
;
A
#
# COMPACT_ATOMS: atom_id res chain seq x y z
N MET A 1 48.88 36.58 -44.54
CA MET A 1 48.79 35.35 -45.35
C MET A 1 47.39 34.78 -45.18
N VAL A 2 46.59 34.91 -46.25
CA VAL A 2 45.27 34.33 -46.56
C VAL A 2 44.10 34.49 -45.55
N MET A 3 43.08 35.24 -46.00
CA MET A 3 41.71 35.32 -45.49
C MET A 3 40.75 34.38 -46.26
N SER A 4 39.49 34.31 -45.80
CA SER A 4 38.25 33.85 -46.48
C SER A 4 37.90 32.35 -46.32
N GLY A 5 36.65 31.90 -46.17
CA GLY A 5 35.32 32.51 -46.27
C GLY A 5 34.25 31.61 -45.57
N MET A 6 33.15 32.18 -45.06
CA MET A 6 31.81 32.28 -45.70
C MET A 6 31.07 30.95 -45.96
N GLY A 7 29.84 30.82 -45.43
CA GLY A 7 28.78 30.06 -46.11
C GLY A 7 27.62 29.46 -45.28
N ARG A 8 26.52 30.23 -45.13
CA ARG A 8 25.06 29.90 -45.24
C ARG A 8 24.54 28.61 -44.55
N GLY A 9 23.46 28.56 -43.77
CA GLY A 9 22.21 29.30 -43.79
C GLY A 9 21.10 28.48 -44.49
N PHE A 10 20.17 27.88 -43.73
CA PHE A 10 18.84 27.52 -44.22
C PHE A 10 17.79 27.63 -43.09
N ARG A 11 16.86 28.57 -43.30
CA ARG A 11 15.54 28.65 -42.66
C ARG A 11 14.60 27.68 -43.37
N GLY A 12 13.61 27.19 -42.64
CA GLY A 12 12.41 26.56 -43.17
C GLY A 12 11.27 26.72 -42.18
N ASP A 13 10.52 27.82 -42.33
CA ASP A 13 9.26 28.07 -41.65
C ASP A 13 8.10 27.35 -42.38
N LEU A 14 7.00 27.15 -41.63
CA LEU A 14 5.59 27.07 -42.08
C LEU A 14 5.11 25.81 -42.84
N LEU A 15 4.20 25.06 -42.21
CA LEU A 15 2.79 25.00 -42.64
C LEU A 15 1.90 24.37 -41.56
N SER A 16 0.67 24.89 -41.51
CA SER A 16 -0.36 24.73 -40.48
C SER A 16 -1.60 24.01 -41.04
N ILE A 17 -2.35 23.37 -40.12
CA ILE A 17 -3.82 23.12 -40.09
C ILE A 17 -4.45 22.04 -41.01
N HIS A 18 -5.01 20.99 -40.40
CA HIS A 18 -6.46 20.66 -40.27
C HIS A 18 -6.55 19.31 -39.50
N GLU A 19 -7.12 19.21 -38.28
CA GLU A 19 -8.53 19.15 -37.86
C GLU A 19 -9.23 17.79 -38.10
N ILE A 20 -10.15 17.45 -37.18
CA ILE A 20 -11.03 16.26 -37.05
C ILE A 20 -10.41 15.12 -36.19
N GLY A 21 -11.00 14.67 -35.07
CA GLY A 21 -12.33 14.91 -34.54
C GLY A 21 -12.46 14.52 -33.06
N GLU A 22 -13.37 15.25 -32.41
CA GLU A 22 -13.85 15.02 -31.06
C GLU A 22 -14.69 13.73 -31.01
N GLU A 23 -14.43 12.85 -30.04
CA GLU A 23 -15.43 11.94 -29.52
C GLU A 23 -15.70 12.24 -28.04
N ASN A 24 -16.93 12.67 -27.82
CA ASN A 24 -17.54 12.98 -26.54
C ASN A 24 -17.65 11.72 -25.67
N VAL A 25 -16.93 11.69 -24.55
CA VAL A 25 -17.29 10.83 -23.41
C VAL A 25 -17.94 11.70 -22.35
N SER A 26 -19.27 11.68 -22.35
CA SER A 26 -20.12 12.26 -21.32
C SER A 26 -19.81 11.60 -19.97
N VAL A 27 -19.09 12.32 -19.10
CA VAL A 27 -18.96 11.97 -17.69
C VAL A 27 -20.29 12.31 -17.03
N VAL A 28 -21.05 11.27 -16.65
CA VAL A 28 -22.23 11.40 -15.80
C VAL A 28 -21.76 11.92 -14.44
N GLN A 29 -21.93 13.22 -14.26
CA GLN A 29 -21.63 13.94 -13.04
C GLN A 29 -22.74 13.65 -12.01
N GLY A 30 -22.63 12.51 -11.33
CA GLY A 30 -23.45 12.19 -10.17
C GLY A 30 -23.13 13.17 -9.03
N ARG A 31 -23.93 14.23 -8.91
CA ARG A 31 -23.91 15.14 -7.76
C ARG A 31 -24.39 14.41 -6.51
N PHE A 32 -23.47 13.86 -5.72
CA PHE A 32 -23.73 13.58 -4.31
C PHE A 32 -23.44 14.83 -3.49
N ASN A 33 -24.51 15.44 -2.97
CA ASN A 33 -24.45 16.57 -2.04
C ASN A 33 -23.95 16.07 -0.67
N LEU A 34 -22.64 16.08 -0.45
CA LEU A 34 -22.02 15.96 0.88
C LEU A 34 -21.90 17.34 1.54
N GLY A 35 -23.03 18.04 1.60
CA GLY A 35 -23.16 19.33 2.26
C GLY A 35 -23.43 19.19 3.75
N MET A 36 -22.62 18.44 4.50
CA MET A 36 -22.54 18.47 5.97
C MET A 36 -21.46 17.47 6.42
N ILE A 37 -20.21 17.92 6.52
CA ILE A 37 -19.10 17.48 7.42
C ILE A 37 -17.84 18.19 6.91
N GLN A 38 -17.84 19.54 6.91
CA GLN A 38 -16.65 20.32 6.54
C GLN A 38 -16.51 21.62 7.32
N ARG A 39 -16.96 21.63 8.58
CA ARG A 39 -16.69 22.73 9.52
C ARG A 39 -16.11 22.16 10.81
N SER A 40 -14.81 21.83 10.82
CA SER A 40 -13.97 21.73 12.03
C SER A 40 -12.50 21.42 11.72
N PHE A 41 -11.85 22.04 10.74
CA PHE A 41 -10.39 22.05 10.68
C PHE A 41 -9.90 23.25 9.85
N GLN A 42 -9.92 24.44 10.46
CA GLN A 42 -9.14 25.59 10.01
C GLN A 42 -8.39 26.18 11.21
N ARG A 43 -7.16 26.63 10.94
CA ARG A 43 -6.12 27.19 11.83
C ARG A 43 -5.24 26.14 12.53
N VAL A 44 -4.11 25.82 11.93
CA VAL A 44 -2.79 26.41 12.25
C VAL A 44 -1.90 26.26 11.00
N ARG A 45 -1.44 27.38 10.41
CA ARG A 45 -0.31 27.37 9.46
C ARG A 45 0.97 27.67 10.25
N PRO A 46 2.02 26.85 10.18
CA PRO A 46 3.37 27.33 10.44
C PRO A 46 4.05 27.71 9.12
N ALA A 47 4.66 28.90 9.11
CA ALA A 47 5.56 29.33 8.07
C ALA A 47 6.82 28.44 8.08
N PHE A 48 7.12 27.79 6.96
CA PHE A 48 8.38 27.08 6.78
C PHE A 48 9.38 27.96 6.03
N SER A 49 10.43 28.32 6.74
CA SER A 49 11.65 28.95 6.22
C SER A 49 12.55 27.88 5.61
N ASN A 50 13.04 28.16 4.40
CA ASN A 50 13.99 27.32 3.65
C ASN A 50 15.35 27.29 4.35
N ARG A 51 15.83 26.10 4.73
CA ARG A 51 17.27 25.84 4.93
C ARG A 51 17.68 24.51 4.29
N PRO A 52 18.87 24.44 3.68
CA PRO A 52 19.27 23.28 2.88
C PRO A 52 19.87 22.15 3.71
N ASP A 53 19.61 20.96 3.19
CA ASP A 53 20.27 19.65 3.32
C ASP A 53 21.38 19.47 4.36
N LYS A 54 21.12 18.57 5.31
CA LYS A 54 22.15 17.75 5.95
C LYS A 54 21.74 16.28 5.87
N ARG A 55 22.59 15.48 5.20
CA ARG A 55 22.52 14.02 5.11
C ARG A 55 22.33 13.42 6.50
N ILE A 56 21.20 12.74 6.72
CA ILE A 56 20.96 11.95 7.92
C ILE A 56 21.48 10.53 7.68
N SER A 57 22.58 10.20 8.35
CA SER A 57 23.10 8.84 8.49
C SER A 57 22.24 8.09 9.51
N TYR A 58 21.48 7.09 9.05
CA TYR A 58 20.72 6.20 9.93
C TYR A 58 21.62 5.07 10.43
N CYS A 59 22.40 5.32 11.49
CA CYS A 59 23.11 4.26 12.21
C CYS A 59 23.35 4.66 13.67
N LYS A 60 22.48 4.15 14.56
CA LYS A 60 22.49 4.08 16.05
C LYS A 60 21.19 4.61 16.65
N ILE A 61 20.16 3.75 16.70
CA ILE A 61 19.09 3.85 17.69
C ILE A 61 19.06 2.52 18.42
N GLN A 62 20.00 2.36 19.36
CA GLN A 62 19.86 1.44 20.47
C GLN A 62 20.31 2.19 21.73
N ARG A 63 19.41 2.19 22.73
CA ARG A 63 19.59 2.60 24.12
C ARG A 63 19.80 4.10 24.34
N THR A 64 18.83 4.74 24.98
CA THR A 64 18.83 5.15 26.41
C THR A 64 17.85 6.33 26.54
N VAL A 65 16.60 6.08 26.93
CA VAL A 65 15.69 7.13 27.44
C VAL A 65 14.77 6.50 28.47
N GLU A 66 15.33 6.22 29.65
CA GLU A 66 14.59 6.31 30.91
C GLU A 66 14.69 7.77 31.35
N THR A 67 13.72 8.60 30.97
CA THR A 67 13.48 9.89 31.63
C THR A 67 11.99 10.16 31.71
N ALA A 68 11.44 9.84 32.89
CA ALA A 68 10.40 10.57 33.60
C ALA A 68 9.29 11.22 32.74
N CYS A 69 8.28 10.44 32.38
CA CYS A 69 6.93 11.00 32.26
C CYS A 69 6.42 11.33 33.66
N HIS A 70 6.68 12.56 34.09
CA HIS A 70 6.05 13.16 35.26
C HIS A 70 4.56 13.39 34.96
N CYS A 71 3.76 12.33 35.12
CA CYS A 71 2.31 12.43 35.18
C CYS A 71 1.96 13.34 36.36
N ARG A 72 1.44 14.52 36.07
CA ARG A 72 0.77 15.40 37.03
C ARG A 72 -0.37 14.61 37.67
N GLU A 73 -0.12 14.01 38.82
CA GLU A 73 -1.14 13.52 39.75
C GLU A 73 -1.99 14.72 40.17
N LYS A 74 -3.10 14.94 39.45
CA LYS A 74 -4.20 15.73 39.98
C LYS A 74 -4.82 14.93 41.11
N LYS A 75 -4.41 15.27 42.32
CA LYS A 75 -5.00 14.89 43.60
C LYS A 75 -6.51 15.19 43.56
N LEU A 76 -7.31 14.22 43.09
CA LEU A 76 -8.76 14.30 43.06
C LEU A 76 -9.25 14.11 44.49
N ARG A 77 -9.66 15.21 45.10
CA ARG A 77 -10.25 15.22 46.44
C ARG A 77 -11.50 14.34 46.48
N ARG A 78 -11.53 13.53 47.52
CA ARG A 78 -12.64 12.72 48.03
C ARG A 78 -13.93 13.54 48.11
N GLY A 79 -15.04 12.92 47.75
CA GLY A 79 -16.38 13.45 47.99
C GLY A 79 -17.36 13.23 46.83
N LEU A 80 -17.51 11.99 46.37
CA LEU A 80 -18.62 11.63 45.48
C LEU A 80 -19.40 10.48 46.13
N SER A 81 -20.60 10.84 46.56
CA SER A 81 -21.66 9.97 47.03
C SER A 81 -21.95 8.84 46.03
N ASN A 82 -22.19 7.64 46.55
CA ASN A 82 -22.52 6.41 45.81
C ASN A 82 -23.86 6.43 45.06
N ASP A 83 -24.51 7.59 44.92
CA ASP A 83 -25.92 7.69 44.49
C ASP A 83 -26.11 8.01 42.99
N ARG A 84 -25.03 8.00 42.19
CA ARG A 84 -25.08 8.26 40.73
C ARG A 84 -24.88 7.02 39.85
N LEU A 85 -24.86 5.82 40.42
CA LEU A 85 -24.76 4.57 39.66
C LEU A 85 -26.10 4.12 39.03
N SER A 86 -27.24 4.68 39.44
CA SER A 86 -28.57 4.21 39.00
C SER A 86 -29.18 4.96 37.82
N ARG A 87 -28.44 5.88 37.18
CA ARG A 87 -28.86 6.52 35.92
C ARG A 87 -27.90 6.17 34.79
N MET A 88 -27.66 4.87 34.56
CA MET A 88 -27.23 4.43 33.24
C MET A 88 -28.36 4.78 32.27
N ALA A 89 -28.12 5.81 31.44
CA ALA A 89 -29.02 6.14 30.35
C ALA A 89 -29.33 4.86 29.56
N PRO A 90 -30.60 4.63 29.17
CA PRO A 90 -30.99 3.42 28.46
C PRO A 90 -30.04 3.21 27.29
N THR A 91 -29.31 2.09 27.32
CA THR A 91 -28.45 1.67 26.22
C THR A 91 -29.32 1.63 24.99
N ASN A 92 -28.95 2.42 23.98
CA ASN A 92 -29.75 2.55 22.76
C ASN A 92 -29.78 1.20 22.03
N THR A 93 -30.79 0.39 22.33
CA THR A 93 -30.99 -0.96 21.79
C THR A 93 -31.48 -0.93 20.35
N ARG A 94 -31.84 0.25 19.83
CA ARG A 94 -32.46 0.43 18.50
C ARG A 94 -31.57 1.18 17.50
N GLY A 95 -30.26 1.24 17.74
CA GLY A 95 -29.32 1.98 16.89
C GLY A 95 -28.49 1.10 15.94
N PHE A 96 -27.80 1.74 15.00
CA PHE A 96 -26.84 1.04 14.12
C PHE A 96 -25.77 0.24 14.89
N SER A 97 -25.42 0.68 16.11
CA SER A 97 -24.48 -0.03 16.99
C SER A 97 -25.09 -1.25 17.70
N SER A 98 -26.41 -1.46 17.69
CA SER A 98 -27.04 -2.66 18.26
C SER A 98 -27.18 -3.80 17.26
N LEU A 99 -26.81 -3.57 15.98
CA LEU A 99 -26.83 -4.63 14.98
C LEU A 99 -25.90 -5.79 15.39
N PRO A 100 -26.30 -7.03 15.06
CA PRO A 100 -25.47 -8.22 15.24
C PRO A 100 -24.24 -8.18 14.30
N ALA A 101 -23.21 -8.97 14.64
CA ALA A 101 -21.89 -8.88 14.01
C ALA A 101 -21.94 -9.19 12.50
N GLU A 102 -22.84 -10.08 12.11
CA GLU A 102 -23.08 -10.58 10.76
C GLU A 102 -23.49 -9.45 9.82
N LEU A 103 -24.39 -8.56 10.26
CA LEU A 103 -24.84 -7.42 9.46
C LEU A 103 -23.72 -6.42 9.18
N TYR A 104 -22.77 -6.22 10.10
CA TYR A 104 -21.61 -5.37 9.80
C TYR A 104 -20.70 -5.96 8.74
N HIS A 105 -20.55 -7.29 8.72
CA HIS A 105 -19.78 -7.97 7.69
C HIS A 105 -20.48 -7.90 6.34
N GLU A 106 -21.81 -8.05 6.32
CA GLU A 106 -22.63 -7.86 5.13
C GLU A 106 -22.47 -6.45 4.55
N ILE A 107 -22.62 -5.40 5.39
CA ILE A 107 -22.37 -4.01 5.00
C ILE A 107 -20.95 -3.84 4.44
N ALA A 108 -19.93 -4.37 5.12
CA ALA A 108 -18.55 -4.28 4.66
C ALA A 108 -18.28 -5.04 3.35
N SER A 109 -19.08 -6.05 3.04
CA SER A 109 -18.99 -6.87 1.82
C SER A 109 -19.57 -6.16 0.60
N HIS A 110 -20.58 -5.31 0.77
CA HIS A 110 -21.18 -4.51 -0.32
C HIS A 110 -20.19 -3.54 -0.98
N TYR A 111 -19.15 -3.10 -0.26
CA TYR A 111 -18.08 -2.27 -0.82
C TYR A 111 -17.08 -3.04 -1.70
N GLY A 112 -17.34 -4.32 -1.95
CA GLY A 112 -16.47 -5.24 -2.67
C GLY A 112 -15.33 -5.71 -1.78
N SER A 113 -15.13 -7.03 -1.71
CA SER A 113 -13.81 -7.53 -1.35
C SER A 113 -12.91 -7.22 -2.53
N SER A 114 -11.87 -6.41 -2.33
CA SER A 114 -10.82 -6.19 -3.32
C SER A 114 -10.02 -7.48 -3.46
N HIS A 115 -10.67 -8.54 -3.94
CA HIS A 115 -10.00 -9.74 -4.37
C HIS A 115 -9.00 -9.31 -5.41
N VAL A 116 -7.80 -9.84 -5.24
CA VAL A 116 -6.69 -9.73 -6.16
C VAL A 116 -7.16 -10.36 -7.47
N SER A 117 -7.86 -9.59 -8.31
CA SER A 117 -8.23 -10.07 -9.62
C SER A 117 -6.92 -10.17 -10.37
N SER A 118 -6.44 -11.40 -10.50
CA SER A 118 -5.21 -11.69 -11.22
C SER A 118 -5.32 -11.28 -12.68
N LYS A 119 -6.54 -11.03 -13.19
CA LYS A 119 -6.86 -11.03 -14.62
C LYS A 119 -6.64 -9.73 -15.39
N GLN A 120 -6.44 -8.57 -14.76
CA GLN A 120 -6.21 -7.34 -15.52
C GLN A 120 -5.48 -6.29 -14.68
N GLN A 121 -4.24 -6.01 -15.10
CA GLN A 121 -3.37 -4.98 -14.54
C GLN A 121 -3.76 -3.57 -14.99
N THR A 122 -4.76 -3.43 -15.86
CA THR A 122 -4.88 -2.23 -16.70
C THR A 122 -5.54 -1.04 -16.04
N VAL A 123 -6.41 -1.19 -15.02
CA VAL A 123 -6.99 -0.01 -14.37
C VAL A 123 -7.28 -0.30 -12.90
N TYR A 124 -6.55 0.37 -12.01
CA TYR A 124 -6.99 0.52 -10.63
C TYR A 124 -8.21 1.45 -10.66
N ASP A 125 -9.42 0.90 -10.74
CA ASP A 125 -10.71 1.61 -10.93
C ASP A 125 -11.10 2.62 -9.81
N GLY A 126 -10.19 3.02 -8.91
CA GLY A 126 -10.49 3.94 -7.79
C GLY A 126 -11.35 3.35 -6.67
N LYS A 127 -12.22 2.37 -6.97
CA LYS A 127 -13.10 1.63 -6.04
C LYS A 127 -12.45 1.16 -4.72
N PRO A 128 -11.20 0.63 -4.66
CA PRO A 128 -10.62 0.21 -3.39
C PRO A 128 -10.41 1.34 -2.36
N PHE A 129 -10.35 2.60 -2.80
CA PHE A 129 -10.23 3.76 -1.91
C PHE A 129 -11.55 4.08 -1.21
N GLU A 130 -12.68 3.95 -1.92
CA GLU A 130 -14.02 4.24 -1.39
C GLU A 130 -14.38 3.31 -0.22
N ARG A 131 -14.10 2.00 -0.38
CA ARG A 131 -14.30 1.01 0.69
C ARG A 131 -13.54 1.41 1.95
N ARG A 132 -12.23 1.68 1.82
CA ARG A 132 -11.39 2.02 2.96
C ARG A 132 -11.83 3.33 3.62
N ALA A 133 -12.14 4.35 2.84
CA ALA A 133 -12.60 5.64 3.35
C ALA A 133 -13.91 5.47 4.14
N THR A 134 -14.87 4.71 3.60
CA THR A 134 -16.16 4.45 4.25
C THR A 134 -16.02 3.65 5.53
N LEU A 135 -15.24 2.57 5.53
CA LEU A 135 -15.00 1.78 6.74
C LEU A 135 -14.27 2.60 7.82
N LEU A 136 -13.36 3.49 7.43
CA LEU A 136 -12.72 4.41 8.38
C LEU A 136 -13.72 5.42 8.95
N ALA A 137 -14.60 6.00 8.11
CA ALA A 137 -15.65 6.90 8.57
C ALA A 137 -16.60 6.19 9.57
N LEU A 138 -17.04 4.96 9.26
CA LEU A 138 -17.85 4.15 10.16
C LEU A 138 -17.12 3.87 11.49
N SER A 139 -15.82 3.57 11.43
CA SER A 139 -15.01 3.34 12.63
C SER A 139 -14.86 4.57 13.54
N GLN A 140 -15.15 5.77 13.02
CA GLN A 140 -15.08 7.03 13.77
C GLN A 140 -16.40 7.42 14.43
N THR A 141 -17.51 6.76 14.11
CA THR A 141 -18.85 7.11 14.64
C THR A 141 -19.01 6.78 16.12
N CYS A 142 -18.57 5.60 16.58
CA CYS A 142 -18.56 5.23 17.99
C CYS A 142 -17.53 4.14 18.32
N VAL A 143 -17.25 3.94 19.61
CA VAL A 143 -16.24 2.97 20.11
C VAL A 143 -16.54 1.54 19.69
N LYS A 144 -17.82 1.12 19.75
CA LYS A 144 -18.22 -0.25 19.36
C LYS A 144 -17.93 -0.51 17.88
N LEU A 145 -18.32 0.42 17.01
CA LEU A 145 -18.11 0.32 15.57
C LEU A 145 -16.64 0.45 15.19
N ARG A 146 -15.85 1.20 15.97
CA ARG A 146 -14.39 1.23 15.84
C ARG A 146 -13.78 -0.16 15.98
N GLY A 147 -14.22 -0.94 16.98
CA GLY A 147 -13.73 -2.31 17.20
C GLY A 147 -14.00 -3.24 16.02
N ILE A 148 -15.07 -3.00 15.26
CA ILE A 148 -15.51 -3.84 14.14
C ILE A 148 -14.90 -3.38 12.81
N PHE A 149 -15.05 -2.11 12.46
CA PHE A 149 -14.68 -1.61 11.13
C PHE A 149 -13.22 -1.21 11.01
N LEU A 150 -12.52 -0.88 12.10
CA LEU A 150 -11.09 -0.54 12.02
C LEU A 150 -10.24 -1.72 11.54
N PRO A 151 -10.40 -2.96 12.07
CA PRO A 151 -9.72 -4.14 11.53
C PRO A 151 -10.03 -4.35 10.04
N LEU A 152 -11.29 -4.23 9.63
CA LEU A 152 -11.71 -4.41 8.24
C LEU A 152 -11.12 -3.35 7.30
N ALA A 153 -11.03 -2.09 7.74
CA ALA A 153 -10.39 -1.00 7.01
C ALA A 153 -8.86 -1.16 6.90
N TRP A 154 -8.25 -1.94 7.80
CA TRP A 154 -6.81 -2.20 7.84
C TRP A 154 -6.39 -3.54 7.25
N GLN A 155 -7.34 -4.43 6.97
CA GLN A 155 -7.07 -5.75 6.40
C GLN A 155 -6.25 -5.70 5.10
N GLN A 156 -6.51 -4.72 4.25
CA GLN A 156 -5.82 -4.54 2.99
C GLN A 156 -5.23 -3.13 2.90
N LYS A 157 -3.91 -3.05 2.67
CA LYS A 157 -3.21 -1.78 2.52
C LYS A 157 -2.67 -1.62 1.11
N HIS A 158 -3.14 -0.56 0.49
CA HIS A 158 -2.64 -0.08 -0.78
C HIS A 158 -1.60 1.01 -0.50
N ILE A 159 -0.41 0.82 -1.07
CA ILE A 159 0.69 1.77 -1.09
C ILE A 159 0.92 2.10 -2.56
N GLN A 160 0.42 3.24 -3.01
CA GLN A 160 0.65 3.71 -4.37
C GLN A 160 0.99 5.20 -4.36
N ALA A 161 1.78 5.62 -5.33
CA ALA A 161 1.81 7.01 -5.74
C ALA A 161 0.49 7.33 -6.46
N HIS A 162 -0.07 8.51 -6.24
CA HIS A 162 -1.28 8.92 -6.93
C HIS A 162 -1.00 9.09 -8.43
N GLN A 163 -1.79 8.44 -9.27
CA GLN A 163 -1.39 7.95 -10.60
C GLN A 163 -1.09 9.03 -11.66
N GLN A 164 -1.46 10.29 -11.43
CA GLN A 164 -1.44 11.30 -12.50
C GLN A 164 -0.28 12.30 -12.46
N ARG A 165 0.36 12.59 -11.32
CA ARG A 165 1.38 13.67 -11.25
C ARG A 165 2.47 13.51 -10.19
N HIS A 166 2.51 12.39 -9.47
CA HIS A 166 3.22 12.39 -8.20
C HIS A 166 4.56 11.67 -8.25
N SER A 167 5.55 12.36 -7.69
CA SER A 167 6.94 11.97 -7.66
C SER A 167 7.18 10.81 -6.70
N ALA A 168 8.31 10.14 -6.84
CA ALA A 168 8.77 9.11 -5.89
C ALA A 168 8.82 9.60 -4.44
N GLN A 169 8.89 10.91 -4.22
CA GLN A 169 8.84 11.54 -2.90
C GLN A 169 7.49 11.33 -2.18
N GLU A 170 6.38 11.28 -2.91
CA GLU A 170 5.07 11.03 -2.29
C GLU A 170 4.89 9.57 -1.91
N PHE A 171 5.40 8.66 -2.74
CA PHE A 171 5.43 7.25 -2.40
C PHE A 171 6.26 7.03 -1.12
N SER A 172 7.47 7.59 -1.06
CA SER A 172 8.34 7.45 0.11
C SER A 172 7.73 8.10 1.35
N SER A 173 7.27 9.35 1.26
CA SER A 173 6.62 10.03 2.40
C SER A 173 5.34 9.33 2.87
N GLY A 174 4.56 8.77 1.93
CA GLY A 174 3.38 7.95 2.24
C GLY A 174 3.77 6.67 2.99
N LEU A 175 4.80 5.96 2.53
CA LEU A 175 5.35 4.79 3.19
C LEU A 175 5.92 5.11 4.58
N THR A 176 6.73 6.17 4.69
CA THR A 176 7.26 6.65 5.97
C THR A 176 6.14 7.03 6.94
N ARG A 177 5.07 7.70 6.46
CA ARG A 177 3.90 8.03 7.29
C ARG A 177 3.17 6.78 7.76
N LEU A 178 2.99 5.79 6.89
CA LEU A 178 2.39 4.50 7.25
C LEU A 178 3.24 3.77 8.30
N LEU A 179 4.56 3.74 8.11
CA LEU A 179 5.51 3.20 9.07
C LEU A 179 5.34 3.88 10.43
N LYS A 180 5.35 5.22 10.50
CA LYS A 180 5.14 5.96 11.74
C LYS A 180 3.81 5.62 12.40
N VAL A 181 2.71 5.52 11.63
CA VAL A 181 1.39 5.14 12.17
C VAL A 181 1.44 3.75 12.80
N VAL A 182 2.06 2.79 12.12
CA VAL A 182 2.12 1.40 12.57
C VAL A 182 3.15 1.18 13.67
N THR A 183 4.22 1.98 13.78
CA THR A 183 5.25 1.77 14.82
C THR A 183 5.07 2.67 16.04
N LEU A 184 4.70 3.94 15.85
CA LEU A 184 4.70 4.94 16.92
C LEU A 184 3.30 5.22 17.48
N TYR A 185 2.28 5.30 16.60
CA TYR A 185 0.96 5.76 17.02
C TYR A 185 0.04 4.62 17.46
N ASN A 186 -0.01 3.52 16.70
CA ASN A 186 -0.88 2.40 17.04
C ASN A 186 -0.31 1.07 16.48
N PRO A 187 0.55 0.38 17.25
CA PRO A 187 1.15 -0.89 16.84
C PRO A 187 0.15 -2.03 16.64
N ALA A 188 -1.02 -1.97 17.28
CA ALA A 188 -2.06 -2.98 17.09
C ALA A 188 -2.56 -3.04 15.63
N LEU A 189 -2.44 -1.95 14.87
CA LEU A 189 -2.85 -1.91 13.46
C LEU A 189 -2.06 -2.89 12.58
N SER A 190 -0.81 -3.18 12.92
CA SER A 190 0.03 -4.16 12.20
C SER A 190 -0.63 -5.55 12.16
N SER A 191 -1.31 -5.92 13.25
CA SER A 191 -1.98 -7.22 13.38
C SER A 191 -3.22 -7.33 12.48
N TYR A 192 -3.81 -6.22 12.06
CA TYR A 192 -4.98 -6.26 11.20
C TYR A 192 -4.61 -6.44 9.73
N VAL A 193 -3.40 -6.06 9.31
CA VAL A 193 -2.99 -6.11 7.90
C VAL A 193 -2.74 -7.56 7.47
N LYS A 194 -3.55 -8.03 6.51
CA LYS A 194 -3.43 -9.36 5.89
C LYS A 194 -2.93 -9.31 4.45
N ALA A 195 -3.17 -8.20 3.75
CA ALA A 195 -2.74 -8.01 2.37
C ALA A 195 -2.10 -6.63 2.17
N VAL A 196 -0.99 -6.60 1.43
CA VAL A 196 -0.31 -5.36 1.04
C VAL A 196 -0.17 -5.33 -0.48
N ASN A 197 -0.67 -4.27 -1.09
CA ASN A 197 -0.58 -4.02 -2.52
C ASN A 197 0.27 -2.78 -2.73
N VAL A 198 1.36 -2.94 -3.46
CA VAL A 198 2.35 -1.88 -3.69
C VAL A 198 2.46 -1.66 -5.19
N VAL A 199 2.21 -0.43 -5.62
CA VAL A 199 2.49 0.02 -6.98
C VAL A 199 3.72 0.91 -6.91
N VAL A 200 4.84 0.41 -7.41
CA VAL A 200 6.12 1.13 -7.38
C VAL A 200 6.06 2.26 -8.42
N PRO A 201 6.47 3.50 -8.09
CA PRO A 201 6.56 4.58 -9.07
C PRO A 201 7.65 4.27 -10.11
N ASN A 202 7.75 5.09 -11.16
CA ASN A 202 8.76 4.86 -12.21
C ASN A 202 10.20 5.14 -11.74
N ASP A 203 10.38 5.98 -10.72
CA ASP A 203 11.70 6.40 -10.20
C ASP A 203 11.83 6.33 -8.67
N PRO A 204 11.55 5.19 -8.01
CA PRO A 204 11.71 5.02 -6.57
C PRO A 204 13.14 5.33 -6.11
N SER A 205 13.25 5.90 -4.91
CA SER A 205 14.54 5.97 -4.21
C SER A 205 15.00 4.55 -3.82
N THR A 206 16.31 4.32 -3.79
CA THR A 206 16.87 3.05 -3.28
C THR A 206 16.47 2.79 -1.83
N THR A 207 16.39 3.85 -1.01
CA THR A 207 15.96 3.78 0.41
C THR A 207 14.51 3.35 0.56
N THR A 208 13.67 3.60 -0.45
CA THR A 208 12.26 3.22 -0.44
C THR A 208 12.07 1.70 -0.36
N PHE A 209 12.95 0.92 -1.00
CA PHE A 209 12.87 -0.54 -0.92
C PHE A 209 13.28 -1.06 0.46
N GLU A 210 14.24 -0.41 1.13
CA GLU A 210 14.64 -0.76 2.49
C GLU A 210 13.52 -0.46 3.49
N GLU A 211 12.87 0.72 3.37
CA GLU A 211 11.68 1.06 4.16
C GLU A 211 10.53 0.09 3.90
N LEU A 212 10.35 -0.35 2.65
CA LEU A 212 9.31 -1.30 2.30
C LEU A 212 9.58 -2.68 2.91
N ALA A 213 10.82 -3.17 2.81
CA ALA A 213 11.23 -4.43 3.43
C ALA A 213 11.03 -4.38 4.96
N TYR A 214 11.40 -3.26 5.59
CA TYR A 214 11.16 -3.04 7.01
C TYR A 214 9.66 -3.04 7.34
N PHE A 215 8.84 -2.32 6.57
CA PHE A 215 7.39 -2.28 6.76
C PHE A 215 6.77 -3.67 6.69
N LEU A 216 7.12 -4.49 5.69
CA LEU A 216 6.54 -5.83 5.53
C LEU A 216 6.90 -6.76 6.70
N ARG A 217 8.09 -6.61 7.29
CA ARG A 217 8.51 -7.39 8.47
C ARG A 217 7.72 -7.05 9.73
N LEU A 218 7.17 -5.83 9.82
CA LEU A 218 6.35 -5.41 10.96
C LEU A 218 4.93 -6.00 10.96
N LEU A 219 4.54 -6.73 9.91
CA LEU A 219 3.16 -7.19 9.73
C LEU A 219 3.04 -8.69 10.07
N PRO A 220 2.71 -9.04 11.33
CA PRO A 220 2.73 -10.43 11.79
C PRO A 220 1.63 -11.30 11.18
N ASN A 221 0.59 -10.71 10.58
CA ASN A 221 -0.54 -11.39 9.97
C ASN A 221 -0.55 -11.26 8.43
N LEU A 222 0.57 -10.86 7.83
CA LEU A 222 0.67 -10.68 6.38
C LEU A 222 0.62 -12.03 5.65
N LEU A 223 -0.38 -12.17 4.78
CA LEU A 223 -0.65 -13.38 3.99
C LEU A 223 -0.43 -13.15 2.49
N THR A 224 -0.71 -11.95 2.00
CA THR A 224 -0.66 -11.62 0.57
C THR A 224 0.19 -10.39 0.32
N ILE A 225 1.10 -10.47 -0.65
CA ILE A 225 1.85 -9.32 -1.16
C ILE A 225 1.63 -9.22 -2.65
N GLN A 226 1.23 -8.02 -3.10
CA GLN A 226 1.23 -7.67 -4.51
C GLN A 226 2.24 -6.55 -4.74
N LEU A 227 3.16 -6.73 -5.67
CA LEU A 227 4.14 -5.75 -6.07
C LEU A 227 4.08 -5.56 -7.58
N LEU A 228 3.62 -4.39 -8.00
CA LEU A 228 3.39 -4.03 -9.40
C LEU A 228 4.34 -2.92 -9.84
N ASN A 229 4.56 -2.83 -11.15
CA ASN A 229 5.35 -1.79 -11.81
C ASN A 229 6.82 -1.68 -11.35
N LEU A 230 7.45 -2.82 -10.96
CA LEU A 230 8.88 -2.83 -10.66
C LEU A 230 9.69 -3.02 -11.95
N GLN A 231 10.40 -1.97 -12.37
CA GLN A 231 11.24 -1.98 -13.57
C GLN A 231 12.59 -2.69 -13.34
N ASP A 232 13.15 -3.30 -14.40
CA ASP A 232 14.43 -4.04 -14.36
C ASP A 232 15.60 -3.20 -13.80
N LYS A 233 15.60 -1.89 -14.07
CA LYS A 233 16.65 -0.97 -13.59
C LYS A 233 16.79 -0.93 -12.07
N PHE A 234 15.77 -1.38 -11.32
CA PHE A 234 15.77 -1.45 -9.86
C PHE A 234 16.03 -2.84 -9.29
N ALA A 235 16.24 -3.87 -10.11
CA ALA A 235 16.42 -5.24 -9.65
C ALA A 235 17.54 -5.36 -8.61
N THR A 236 18.67 -4.67 -8.81
CA THR A 236 19.81 -4.70 -7.88
C THR A 236 19.48 -4.06 -6.54
N ALA A 237 18.85 -2.87 -6.54
CA ALA A 237 18.46 -2.18 -5.31
C ALA A 237 17.39 -2.98 -4.54
N PHE A 238 16.42 -3.54 -5.27
CA PHE A 238 15.39 -4.41 -4.72
C PHE A 238 15.99 -5.68 -4.10
N SER A 239 16.87 -6.38 -4.83
CA SER A 239 17.57 -7.57 -4.32
C SER A 239 18.36 -7.28 -3.05
N LYS A 240 19.00 -6.10 -2.95
CA LYS A 240 19.78 -5.71 -1.77
C LYS A 240 18.88 -5.47 -0.55
N ALA A 241 17.73 -4.81 -0.76
CA ALA A 241 16.76 -4.55 0.30
C ALA A 241 16.05 -5.85 0.77
N PHE A 242 15.74 -6.74 -0.16
CA PHE A 242 15.11 -8.05 0.08
C PHE A 242 16.13 -9.19 0.08
N ASP A 243 17.21 -9.00 0.84
CA ASP A 243 18.13 -10.10 1.14
C ASP A 243 17.45 -11.06 2.12
N HIS A 244 17.27 -12.32 1.71
CA HIS A 244 16.70 -13.40 2.53
C HIS A 244 17.34 -13.56 3.90
N LYS A 245 18.62 -13.17 4.07
CA LYS A 245 19.30 -13.20 5.37
C LYS A 245 18.78 -12.14 6.34
N LYS A 246 18.23 -11.04 5.81
CA LYS A 246 17.76 -9.88 6.59
C LYS A 246 16.24 -9.77 6.64
N CYS A 247 15.56 -10.27 5.62
CA CYS A 247 14.12 -10.15 5.46
C CYS A 247 13.49 -11.54 5.33
N ILE A 248 12.81 -11.98 6.39
CA ILE A 248 12.09 -13.25 6.43
C ILE A 248 10.61 -12.96 6.70
N LEU A 249 9.75 -13.48 5.84
CA LEU A 249 8.30 -13.28 5.84
C LEU A 249 7.60 -14.63 6.04
N LEU A 250 7.44 -15.02 7.31
CA LEU A 250 7.08 -16.39 7.71
C LEU A 250 5.65 -16.85 7.33
N ARG A 251 4.74 -15.91 7.04
CA ARG A 251 3.30 -16.20 6.88
C ARG A 251 2.73 -15.86 5.52
N VAL A 252 3.55 -15.29 4.65
CA VAL A 252 3.12 -14.92 3.30
C VAL A 252 2.87 -16.21 2.52
N ARG A 253 1.63 -16.34 2.02
CA ARG A 253 1.16 -17.49 1.25
C ARG A 253 0.97 -17.14 -0.22
N THR A 254 0.61 -15.89 -0.53
CA THR A 254 0.33 -15.46 -1.90
C THR A 254 1.22 -14.29 -2.27
N LEU A 255 1.95 -14.44 -3.37
CA LEU A 255 2.76 -13.41 -4.00
C LEU A 255 2.24 -13.15 -5.40
N LEU A 256 1.99 -11.88 -5.73
CA LEU A 256 1.81 -11.40 -7.09
C LEU A 256 2.89 -10.36 -7.34
N ILE A 257 3.88 -10.70 -8.15
CA ILE A 257 5.11 -9.91 -8.24
C ILE A 257 5.52 -9.71 -9.69
N ALA A 258 6.23 -8.61 -9.95
CA ALA A 258 6.99 -8.47 -11.18
C ALA A 258 8.07 -9.55 -11.29
N ASP A 259 8.45 -9.93 -12.51
CA ASP A 259 9.58 -10.85 -12.76
C ASP A 259 10.89 -10.38 -12.12
N THR A 260 11.10 -9.07 -12.09
CA THR A 260 12.23 -8.38 -11.41
C THR A 260 12.27 -8.58 -9.90
N ALA A 261 11.14 -8.85 -9.26
CA ALA A 261 10.99 -8.96 -7.81
C ALA A 261 11.15 -10.40 -7.28
N ILE A 262 11.69 -11.31 -8.07
CA ILE A 262 11.82 -12.74 -7.73
C ILE A 262 12.60 -12.99 -6.42
N HIS A 263 13.46 -12.06 -6.00
CA HIS A 263 14.17 -12.14 -4.72
C HIS A 263 13.20 -12.16 -3.52
N LEU A 264 12.00 -11.59 -3.65
CA LEU A 264 10.97 -11.62 -2.62
C LEU A 264 10.47 -13.04 -2.33
N VAL A 265 10.50 -13.93 -3.33
CA VAL A 265 10.10 -15.35 -3.15
C VAL A 265 11.02 -16.02 -2.14
N ALA A 266 12.33 -15.75 -2.20
CA ALA A 266 13.31 -16.31 -1.27
C ALA A 266 13.13 -15.80 0.18
N CYS A 267 12.47 -14.65 0.38
CA CYS A 267 12.12 -14.14 1.69
C CYS A 267 10.91 -14.86 2.32
N CYS A 268 10.12 -15.61 1.56
CA CYS A 268 8.83 -16.17 2.00
C CYS A 268 8.91 -17.70 2.16
N SER A 269 8.99 -18.18 3.40
CA SER A 269 9.18 -19.62 3.67
C SER A 269 7.93 -20.49 3.48
N LYS A 270 6.74 -19.89 3.44
CA LYS A 270 5.44 -20.60 3.33
C LYS A 270 4.62 -20.16 2.12
N VAL A 271 5.30 -19.66 1.09
CA VAL A 271 4.60 -19.19 -0.12
C VAL A 271 3.98 -20.38 -0.84
N ARG A 272 2.66 -20.32 -1.04
CA ARG A 272 1.89 -21.34 -1.76
C ARG A 272 1.49 -20.89 -3.14
N ARG A 273 1.39 -19.60 -3.41
CA ARG A 273 0.91 -19.12 -4.70
C ARG A 273 1.81 -18.00 -5.17
N VAL A 274 2.46 -18.18 -6.30
CA VAL A 274 3.30 -17.15 -6.91
C VAL A 274 2.75 -16.85 -8.29
N THR A 275 2.40 -15.59 -8.49
CA THR A 275 1.94 -15.07 -9.76
C THR A 275 2.95 -14.06 -10.27
N ALA A 276 3.61 -14.38 -11.36
CA ALA A 276 4.56 -13.47 -12.00
C ALA A 276 3.84 -12.61 -13.02
N VAL A 277 4.16 -11.32 -13.02
CA VAL A 277 3.65 -10.32 -13.96
C VAL A 277 4.83 -9.74 -14.71
N GLY A 278 4.91 -9.93 -16.03
CA GLY A 278 6.05 -9.48 -16.82
C GLY A 278 6.16 -10.21 -18.16
N SER A 279 7.15 -9.83 -18.95
CA SER A 279 7.34 -10.34 -20.31
C SER A 279 8.17 -11.64 -20.36
N CYS A 280 9.07 -11.88 -19.39
CA CYS A 280 10.05 -12.97 -19.51
C CYS A 280 9.81 -14.15 -18.55
N LYS A 281 8.82 -14.99 -18.88
CA LYS A 281 8.42 -16.17 -18.09
C LYS A 281 9.53 -17.21 -17.92
N ALA A 282 10.28 -17.49 -18.98
CA ALA A 282 11.36 -18.49 -18.95
C ALA A 282 12.45 -18.11 -17.94
N ARG A 283 12.80 -16.81 -17.87
CA ARG A 283 13.73 -16.28 -16.88
C ARG A 283 13.21 -16.46 -15.46
N PHE A 284 11.93 -16.14 -15.23
CA PHE A 284 11.29 -16.31 -13.93
C PHE A 284 11.33 -17.78 -13.46
N VAL A 285 10.88 -18.71 -14.30
CA VAL A 285 10.87 -20.15 -13.98
C VAL A 285 12.30 -20.66 -13.72
N ARG A 286 13.28 -20.27 -14.53
CA ARG A 286 14.68 -20.68 -14.35
C ARG A 286 15.26 -20.20 -13.03
N ILE A 287 15.03 -18.94 -12.67
CA ILE A 287 15.52 -18.38 -11.40
C ILE A 287 14.80 -19.06 -10.22
N LEU A 288 13.49 -19.29 -10.32
CA LEU A 288 12.72 -19.97 -9.28
C LEU A 288 13.25 -21.39 -9.08
N ALA A 289 13.44 -22.15 -10.16
CA ALA A 289 13.99 -23.50 -10.14
C ALA A 289 15.40 -23.55 -9.49
N SER A 290 16.26 -22.57 -9.81
CA SER A 290 17.60 -22.51 -9.21
C SER A 290 17.62 -22.18 -7.72
N ARG A 291 16.60 -21.48 -7.21
CA ARG A 291 16.55 -21.00 -5.81
C ARG A 291 15.71 -21.88 -4.90
N CYS A 292 14.75 -22.61 -5.46
CA CYS A 292 13.86 -23.51 -4.73
C CYS A 292 14.39 -24.95 -4.68
N GLN A 293 15.72 -25.14 -4.72
CA GLN A 293 16.35 -26.45 -4.61
C GLN A 293 16.19 -27.03 -3.20
N GLU A 294 15.19 -27.91 -3.06
CA GLU A 294 15.16 -29.19 -2.32
C GLU A 294 13.89 -29.44 -1.49
N SER A 295 13.33 -28.42 -0.82
CA SER A 295 12.11 -28.59 -0.01
C SER A 295 10.82 -28.32 -0.77
N PHE A 296 10.85 -27.41 -1.75
CA PHE A 296 9.67 -27.00 -2.52
C PHE A 296 9.30 -27.95 -3.66
N LEU A 297 10.30 -28.61 -4.27
CA LEU A 297 10.08 -29.46 -5.44
C LEU A 297 9.62 -30.87 -5.09
N LYS A 298 9.83 -31.32 -3.84
CA LYS A 298 9.43 -32.67 -3.39
C LYS A 298 7.92 -32.81 -3.15
N GLU A 299 7.20 -31.71 -2.93
CA GLU A 299 5.74 -31.71 -2.69
C GLU A 299 4.92 -31.35 -3.95
N GLN A 300 5.58 -31.04 -5.08
CA GLN A 300 4.99 -30.34 -6.23
C GLN A 300 5.25 -31.04 -7.57
N ALA A 301 4.61 -32.18 -7.80
CA ALA A 301 4.55 -32.82 -9.12
C ALA A 301 3.32 -32.41 -9.96
N SER A 302 2.62 -31.33 -9.61
CA SER A 302 1.42 -30.84 -10.32
C SER A 302 1.56 -29.39 -10.75
N LEU A 303 2.53 -29.13 -11.63
CA LEU A 303 2.72 -27.83 -12.27
C LEU A 303 1.63 -27.63 -13.35
N ASN A 304 0.44 -27.22 -12.94
CA ASN A 304 -0.60 -26.79 -13.87
C ASN A 304 -0.26 -25.41 -14.43
N ILE A 305 0.56 -25.40 -15.49
CA ILE A 305 0.87 -24.20 -16.26
C ILE A 305 -0.37 -23.84 -17.10
N PHE A 306 -1.24 -22.99 -16.56
CA PHE A 306 -2.32 -22.40 -17.36
C PHE A 306 -1.76 -21.26 -18.23
N LEU A 307 -1.30 -21.61 -19.43
CA LEU A 307 -1.05 -20.67 -20.51
C LEU A 307 -2.39 -20.24 -21.11
N LYS A 308 -2.99 -19.14 -20.62
CA LYS A 308 -4.16 -18.56 -21.28
C LYS A 308 -3.75 -17.57 -22.38
N SER A 309 -4.14 -17.90 -23.61
CA SER A 309 -4.38 -17.12 -24.85
C SER A 309 -3.57 -15.84 -25.15
N PRO A 310 -3.10 -15.63 -26.40
CA PRO A 310 -2.20 -14.52 -26.78
C PRO A 310 -2.78 -13.10 -26.76
N ALA A 311 -4.07 -12.89 -26.45
CA ALA A 311 -4.73 -11.58 -26.59
C ALA A 311 -4.62 -10.64 -25.37
N TYR A 312 -4.06 -11.09 -24.23
CA TYR A 312 -3.98 -10.30 -22.99
C TYR A 312 -2.64 -10.56 -22.27
N PRO A 313 -2.16 -9.65 -21.39
CA PRO A 313 -1.00 -9.92 -20.56
C PRO A 313 -1.17 -11.25 -19.83
N ILE A 314 -0.34 -12.22 -20.19
CA ILE A 314 -0.52 -13.62 -19.80
C ILE A 314 -0.10 -13.76 -18.34
N ILE A 315 -1.08 -14.04 -17.49
CA ILE A 315 -0.87 -14.24 -16.05
C ILE A 315 -0.52 -15.70 -15.79
N PHE A 316 0.66 -15.94 -15.20
CA PHE A 316 1.04 -17.24 -14.71
C PHE A 316 0.65 -17.34 -13.25
N ALA A 317 -0.30 -18.21 -12.92
CA ALA A 317 -0.54 -18.62 -11.55
C ALA A 317 0.18 -19.95 -11.33
N MET A 318 1.21 -19.96 -10.50
CA MET A 318 1.77 -21.20 -9.97
C MET A 318 1.10 -21.44 -8.61
N GLU A 319 0.28 -22.49 -8.55
CA GLU A 319 -0.29 -22.98 -7.30
C GLU A 319 0.59 -24.09 -6.74
N ILE A 320 1.21 -23.75 -5.63
CA ILE A 320 2.09 -24.58 -4.82
C ILE A 320 1.22 -25.25 -3.76
N LEU A 321 0.79 -26.48 -4.06
CA LEU A 321 -0.02 -27.33 -3.18
C LEU A 321 0.73 -27.66 -1.90
#